data_AF-A0A0F8NJZ0-F1
#
_entry.id   AF-A0A0F8NJZ0-F1
#
_cell.length_a   1.000
_cell.length_b   1.000
_cell.length_c   1.000
_cell.angle_alpha   90.00
_cell.angle_beta   90.00
_cell.angle_gamma   90.00
#
_symmetry.space_group_name_H-M   'P 1'
#
loop_
_entity.id
_entity.type
_entity.pdbx_description
1 polymer ?
#
loop_
_entity_poly.entity_id
_entity_poly.type
_entity_poly.pdbx_seq_one_letter_code
_entity_poly.pdbx_strand_id
1 'polypeptide(L)'
;MSCIEQMKYEILLDRTTYKDAREYIVNNSDEIYYVSPGYKIFKDYHIIGVPPIALGAKGNALIFTYTKPCYGTFVLTVDNEDSTKEIGRLRETETEKVKTSLKKGKSPESPKVPSGSYLDMWKK
;
A
#
# COMPACT_ATOMS: atom_id res chain seq x y z
N MET A 1 10.07 18.89 -7.05
CA MET A 1 10.43 17.64 -6.36
C MET A 1 9.67 17.61 -5.05
N SER A 2 8.51 16.95 -5.02
CA SER A 2 7.71 16.82 -3.79
C SER A 2 8.40 15.83 -2.87
N CYS A 3 9.28 16.32 -1.99
CA CYS A 3 9.93 15.49 -0.99
C CYS A 3 8.99 15.32 0.21
N ILE A 4 8.74 14.08 0.63
CA ILE A 4 8.07 13.78 1.91
C ILE A 4 8.75 14.51 3.08
N GLU A 5 10.06 14.76 2.95
CA GLU A 5 10.87 15.50 3.92
C GLU A 5 10.46 16.98 4.09
N GLN A 6 9.70 17.55 3.16
CA GLN A 6 9.17 18.92 3.26
C GLN A 6 7.79 18.98 3.94
N MET A 7 7.15 17.83 4.18
CA MET A 7 5.88 17.76 4.89
C MET A 7 6.13 17.54 6.38
N LYS A 8 5.17 17.97 7.21
CA LYS A 8 5.14 17.56 8.61
C LYS A 8 4.67 16.11 8.66
N TYR A 9 5.61 15.20 8.85
CA TYR A 9 5.33 13.78 9.05
C TYR A 9 5.82 13.34 10.43
N GLU A 10 5.11 12.38 10.99
CA GLU A 10 5.52 11.68 12.19
C GLU A 10 5.92 10.25 11.84
N ILE A 11 7.03 9.79 12.39
CA ILE A 11 7.48 8.40 12.25
C ILE A 11 6.82 7.60 13.37
N LEU A 12 5.94 6.66 13.00
CA LEU A 12 5.29 5.77 13.96
C LEU A 12 6.11 4.51 14.22
N LEU A 13 6.79 4.01 13.18
CA LEU A 13 7.56 2.79 13.24
C LEU A 13 8.77 2.90 12.31
N ASP A 14 9.96 2.56 12.78
CA ASP A 14 11.21 2.64 12.03
C ASP A 14 11.87 1.27 11.86
N ARG A 15 12.58 1.11 10.73
CA ARG A 15 13.41 -0.07 10.42
C ARG A 15 12.66 -1.40 10.54
N THR A 16 11.50 -1.49 9.91
CA THR A 16 10.64 -2.68 10.00
C THR A 16 10.54 -3.44 8.68
N THR A 17 9.92 -4.62 8.74
CA THR A 17 9.58 -5.37 7.54
C THR A 17 8.25 -4.89 6.96
N TYR A 18 8.02 -5.13 5.66
CA TYR A 18 6.74 -4.82 5.01
C TYR A 18 5.55 -5.49 5.71
N LYS A 19 5.76 -6.67 6.30
CA LYS A 19 4.72 -7.41 7.00
C LYS A 19 4.32 -6.70 8.29
N ASP A 20 5.30 -6.33 9.12
CA ASP A 20 5.06 -5.66 10.39
C ASP A 20 4.49 -4.26 10.19
N ALA A 21 5.00 -3.53 9.18
CA ALA A 21 4.48 -2.23 8.80
C ALA A 21 3.00 -2.30 8.38
N ARG A 22 2.63 -3.34 7.63
CA ARG A 22 1.24 -3.59 7.24
C ARG A 22 0.36 -3.90 8.46
N GLU A 23 0.80 -4.81 9.33
CA GLU A 23 0.06 -5.19 10.54
C GLU A 23 -0.16 -3.98 11.45
N TYR A 24 0.86 -3.13 11.59
CA TYR A 24 0.77 -1.89 12.34
C TYR A 24 -0.28 -0.93 11.76
N ILE A 25 -0.28 -0.74 10.44
CA ILE A 25 -1.27 0.10 9.76
C ILE A 25 -2.68 -0.46 9.97
N VAL A 26 -2.87 -1.77 9.85
CA VAL A 26 -4.19 -2.40 10.05
C VAL A 26 -4.70 -2.22 11.48
N ASN A 27 -3.83 -2.32 12.49
CA ASN A 27 -4.25 -2.25 13.89
C ASN A 27 -4.42 -0.83 14.42
N ASN A 28 -3.76 0.17 13.82
CA ASN A 28 -3.72 1.55 14.33
C ASN A 28 -4.50 2.55 13.46
N SER A 29 -5.23 2.08 12.43
CA SER A 29 -6.03 2.92 11.52
C SER A 29 -7.52 2.64 11.69
N ASP A 30 -8.34 3.69 11.53
CA ASP A 30 -9.80 3.58 11.57
C ASP A 30 -10.34 3.01 10.24
N GLU A 31 -9.70 3.39 9.14
CA GLU A 31 -10.01 2.94 7.78
C GLU A 31 -8.76 2.39 7.09
N ILE A 32 -8.92 1.30 6.33
CA ILE A 32 -7.81 0.59 5.68
C ILE A 32 -8.13 0.43 4.20
N TYR A 33 -7.23 0.96 3.38
CA TYR A 33 -7.32 0.96 1.93
C TYR A 33 -6.20 0.09 1.34
N TYR A 34 -6.56 -0.87 0.49
CA TYR A 34 -5.57 -1.68 -0.22
C TYR A 34 -5.28 -1.10 -1.61
N VAL A 35 -4.01 -0.81 -1.86
CA VAL A 35 -3.53 -0.22 -3.12
C VAL A 35 -2.49 -1.09 -3.80
N SER A 36 -2.42 -0.97 -5.11
CA SER A 36 -1.40 -1.62 -5.92
C SER A 36 -0.04 -0.91 -5.75
N PRO A 37 1.08 -1.65 -5.88
CA PRO A 37 2.41 -1.04 -5.92
C PRO A 37 2.50 0.02 -7.02
N GLY A 38 3.20 1.12 -6.75
CA GLY A 38 3.31 2.25 -7.67
C GLY A 38 2.14 3.22 -7.63
N TYR A 39 1.15 3.01 -6.75
CA TYR A 39 0.07 3.99 -6.51
C TYR A 39 0.66 5.34 -6.13
N LYS A 40 0.11 6.40 -6.72
CA LYS A 40 0.58 7.77 -6.55
C LYS A 40 -0.22 8.44 -5.43
N ILE A 41 0.46 8.84 -4.35
CA ILE A 41 -0.07 9.66 -3.27
C ILE A 41 0.55 11.05 -3.31
N PHE A 42 -0.16 12.04 -2.78
CA PHE A 42 0.31 13.43 -2.65
C PHE A 42 0.89 14.00 -3.95
N LYS A 43 0.20 13.73 -5.06
CA LYS A 43 0.54 14.09 -6.45
C LYS A 43 1.82 13.52 -7.03
N ASP A 44 2.92 13.33 -6.30
CA ASP A 44 4.24 12.96 -6.87
C ASP A 44 4.99 11.88 -6.11
N TYR A 45 4.37 11.26 -5.10
CA TYR A 45 5.00 10.20 -4.34
C TYR A 45 4.42 8.83 -4.73
N HIS A 46 5.29 7.91 -5.16
CA HIS A 46 4.89 6.54 -5.50
C HIS A 46 5.11 5.63 -4.31
N ILE A 47 4.08 4.89 -3.93
CA ILE A 47 4.21 3.90 -2.85
C ILE A 47 4.98 2.70 -3.37
N ILE A 48 6.09 2.44 -2.70
CA ILE A 48 6.94 1.28 -2.93
C ILE A 48 6.67 0.28 -1.82
N GLY A 49 6.38 -0.97 -2.19
CA GLY A 49 6.15 -2.03 -1.22
C GLY A 49 5.78 -3.35 -1.88
N VAL A 50 5.68 -4.39 -1.06
CA VAL A 50 5.25 -5.71 -1.49
C VAL A 50 3.72 -5.77 -1.40
N PRO A 51 3.00 -6.08 -2.50
CA PRO A 51 1.56 -6.24 -2.44
C PRO A 51 1.15 -7.42 -1.55
N PRO A 52 0.04 -7.30 -0.79
CA PRO A 52 -0.89 -6.18 -0.73
C PRO A 52 -0.39 -5.03 0.15
N ILE A 53 -0.38 -3.80 -0.38
CA ILE A 53 0.04 -2.61 0.36
C ILE A 53 -1.19 -2.00 1.05
N ALA A 54 -1.09 -1.83 2.37
CA ALA A 54 -2.12 -1.19 3.16
C ALA A 54 -1.81 0.31 3.33
N LEU A 55 -2.82 1.13 3.10
CA LEU A 55 -2.89 2.54 3.47
C LEU A 55 -3.89 2.69 4.59
N GLY A 56 -3.50 3.37 5.66
CA GLY A 56 -4.37 3.66 6.79
C GLY A 56 -4.86 5.09 6.74
N ALA A 57 -6.11 5.32 7.10
CA ALA A 57 -6.59 6.64 7.47
C ALA A 57 -7.04 6.63 8.94
N LYS A 58 -6.58 7.63 9.68
CA LYS A 58 -6.92 7.85 11.09
C LYS A 58 -7.46 9.27 11.24
N GLY A 59 -8.79 9.41 11.16
CA GLY A 59 -9.44 10.71 11.02
C GLY A 59 -8.94 11.48 9.80
N ASN A 60 -8.18 12.56 10.02
CA ASN A 60 -7.59 13.38 8.97
C ASN A 60 -6.16 12.96 8.59
N ALA A 61 -5.53 12.10 9.38
CA ALA A 61 -4.15 11.71 9.17
C ALA A 61 -4.05 10.47 8.28
N LEU A 62 -3.16 10.51 7.28
CA LEU A 62 -2.88 9.37 6.40
C LEU A 62 -1.63 8.64 6.89
N ILE A 63 -1.77 7.33 7.09
CA ILE A 63 -0.73 6.41 7.53
C ILE A 63 -0.29 5.56 6.35
N PHE A 64 1.00 5.55 6.03
CA PHE A 64 1.52 4.80 4.89
C PHE A 64 2.95 4.32 5.12
N THR A 65 3.34 3.30 4.34
CA THR A 65 4.71 2.78 4.36
C THR A 65 5.61 3.58 3.45
N TYR A 66 6.77 3.98 3.96
CA TYR A 66 7.83 4.67 3.24
C TYR A 66 9.13 3.89 3.35
N THR A 67 9.63 3.38 2.23
CA THR A 67 10.88 2.61 2.21
C THR A 67 12.04 3.47 1.71
N LYS A 68 13.08 3.64 2.56
CA LYS A 68 14.37 4.18 2.12
C LYS A 68 15.30 3.01 1.75
N PRO A 69 15.98 3.03 0.58
CA PRO A 69 16.85 1.93 0.16
C PRO A 69 18.02 1.66 1.12
N CYS A 70 18.49 2.68 1.85
CA CYS A 70 19.62 2.55 2.77
C CYS A 70 19.22 2.20 4.21
N TYR A 71 17.99 2.50 4.62
CA TYR A 71 17.58 2.44 6.03
C TYR A 71 16.37 1.53 6.29
N GLY A 72 15.77 0.95 5.25
CA GLY A 72 14.65 0.02 5.38
C GLY A 72 13.28 0.70 5.33
N THR A 73 12.27 0.01 5.87
CA THR A 73 10.87 0.42 5.82
C THR A 73 10.48 1.22 7.06
N PHE A 74 9.77 2.30 6.84
CA PHE A 74 9.22 3.17 7.88
C PHE A 74 7.70 3.24 7.72
N VAL A 75 6.99 3.40 8.82
CA VAL A 75 5.58 3.78 8.83
C VAL A 75 5.49 5.24 9.20
N LEU A 76 4.96 6.03 8.28
CA LEU A 76 4.79 7.47 8.45
C LEU A 76 3.32 7.82 8.61
N THR A 77 3.06 8.85 9.39
CA THR A 77 1.77 9.54 9.47
C THR A 77 1.93 10.97 9.01
N VAL A 78 1.00 11.42 8.18
CA VAL A 78 0.94 12.80 7.71
C VAL A 78 -0.45 13.35 7.96
N ASP A 79 -0.53 14.45 8.69
CA ASP A 79 -1.75 15.23 8.89
C ASP A 79 -1.61 16.57 8.16
N ASN A 80 -2.18 16.64 6.96
CA ASN A 80 -2.12 17.82 6.10
C ASN A 80 -3.36 17.92 5.18
N GLU A 81 -3.62 19.08 4.59
CA GLU A 81 -4.77 19.29 3.69
C GLU A 81 -4.76 18.37 2.46
N ASP A 82 -3.57 17.97 1.99
CA ASP A 82 -3.47 17.00 0.90
C ASP A 82 -3.84 15.59 1.37
N SER A 83 -3.62 15.24 2.64
CA SER A 83 -3.96 13.91 3.18
C SER A 83 -5.46 13.70 3.25
N THR A 84 -6.22 14.70 3.69
CA THR A 84 -7.69 14.65 3.69
C THR A 84 -8.28 14.57 2.29
N LYS A 85 -7.69 15.26 1.31
CA LYS A 85 -8.08 15.14 -0.12
C LYS A 85 -7.82 13.74 -0.67
N GLU A 86 -6.66 13.15 -0.36
CA GLU A 86 -6.34 11.79 -0.81
C GLU A 86 -7.23 10.74 -0.12
N ILE A 87 -7.55 10.90 1.17
CA ILE A 87 -8.54 10.05 1.86
C ILE A 87 -9.91 10.15 1.18
N GLY A 88 -10.35 11.37 0.82
CA GLY A 88 -11.59 11.56 0.06
C GLY A 88 -11.60 10.82 -1.28
N ARG A 89 -10.51 10.92 -2.06
CA ARG A 89 -10.34 10.17 -3.31
C ARG A 89 -10.34 8.66 -3.09
N LEU A 90 -9.69 8.18 -2.04
CA LEU A 90 -9.65 6.76 -1.70
C LEU A 90 -11.04 6.24 -1.33
N ARG A 91 -11.82 7.00 -0.57
CA ARG A 91 -13.23 6.69 -0.25
C ARG A 91 -14.09 6.59 -1.52
N GLU A 92 -13.98 7.56 -2.44
CA GLU A 92 -14.70 7.52 -3.72
C GLU A 92 -14.30 6.28 -4.54
N THR A 93 -12.99 6.01 -4.64
CA THR A 93 -12.45 4.87 -5.40
C THR A 93 -12.86 3.53 -4.79
N GLU A 94 -13.00 3.43 -3.47
CA GLU A 94 -13.55 2.24 -2.82
C GLU A 94 -15.03 2.03 -3.15
N THR A 95 -15.84 3.08 -3.20
CA THR A 95 -17.22 2.93 -3.66
C THR A 95 -17.30 2.42 -5.10
N GLU A 96 -16.35 2.82 -5.96
CA GLU A 96 -16.25 2.31 -7.33
C GLU A 96 -15.75 0.86 -7.39
N LYS A 97 -14.74 0.49 -6.59
CA LYS A 97 -14.23 -0.89 -6.50
C LYS A 97 -15.26 -1.85 -5.90
N VAL A 98 -16.08 -1.41 -4.95
CA VAL A 98 -17.19 -2.19 -4.38
C VAL A 98 -18.29 -2.41 -5.42
N LYS A 99 -18.67 -1.36 -6.18
CA LYS A 99 -19.63 -1.48 -7.30
C LYS A 99 -19.11 -2.39 -8.41
N THR A 100 -17.81 -2.36 -8.69
CA THR A 100 -17.18 -3.18 -9.73
C THR A 100 -17.02 -4.63 -9.29
N SER A 101 -16.73 -4.87 -8.01
CA SER A 101 -16.65 -6.21 -7.40
C SER A 101 -18.01 -6.90 -7.36
N LEU A 102 -19.10 -6.17 -7.13
CA LEU A 102 -20.48 -6.69 -7.21
C LEU A 102 -20.87 -7.13 -8.63
N LYS A 103 -20.33 -6.50 -9.68
CA LYS A 103 -20.55 -6.92 -11.08
C LYS A 103 -19.66 -8.10 -11.53
N LYS A 104 -18.60 -8.42 -10.79
CA LYS A 104 -17.61 -9.45 -11.16
C LYS A 104 -17.74 -10.73 -10.32
N GLY A 105 -18.91 -10.95 -9.73
CA GLY A 105 -19.30 -12.20 -9.08
C GLY A 105 -19.52 -13.35 -10.08
N LYS A 106 -18.46 -13.78 -10.76
CA LYS A 106 -18.33 -15.14 -11.28
C LYS A 106 -16.83 -15.48 -11.31
N SER A 107 -16.43 -16.28 -10.32
CA SER A 107 -15.09 -16.84 -10.16
C SER A 107 -14.57 -17.47 -11.45
N PRO A 108 -13.26 -17.42 -11.68
CA PRO A 108 -12.58 -18.61 -12.14
C PRO A 108 -11.46 -19.01 -11.17
N GLU A 109 -11.40 -20.32 -11.02
CA GLU A 109 -10.50 -21.10 -10.18
C GLU A 109 -9.02 -20.75 -10.35
N SER A 110 -8.30 -21.00 -9.26
CA SER A 110 -6.86 -21.17 -9.15
C SER A 110 -6.20 -21.78 -10.40
N PRO A 111 -5.15 -21.16 -10.98
CA PRO A 111 -4.26 -21.87 -11.87
C PRO A 111 -3.29 -22.71 -11.03
N LYS A 112 -3.40 -24.04 -11.18
CA LYS A 112 -2.43 -25.01 -10.69
C LYS A 112 -1.01 -24.65 -11.17
N VAL A 113 -0.07 -24.76 -10.24
CA VAL A 113 1.38 -24.71 -10.47
C VAL A 113 1.77 -25.72 -11.57
N PRO A 114 2.50 -25.34 -12.64
CA PRO A 114 3.22 -26.32 -13.43
C PRO A 114 4.51 -26.68 -12.71
N SER A 115 4.58 -27.93 -12.23
CA SER A 115 5.78 -28.57 -11.72
C SER A 115 6.79 -28.80 -12.86
N GLY A 116 7.60 -27.79 -13.16
CA GLY A 116 8.79 -27.93 -14.00
C GLY A 116 10.02 -27.76 -13.11
N SER A 117 10.75 -28.84 -12.84
CA SER A 117 11.98 -28.78 -12.06
C SER A 117 13.06 -28.05 -12.87
N TYR A 118 13.81 -27.17 -12.20
CA TYR A 118 14.92 -26.41 -12.78
C TYR A 118 16.09 -27.30 -13.30
N LEU A 119 16.03 -28.62 -13.03
CA LEU A 119 17.05 -29.60 -13.40
C LEU A 119 16.99 -30.06 -14.87
N ASP A 120 15.90 -29.79 -15.59
CA ASP A 120 15.73 -30.27 -16.97
C ASP A 120 16.29 -29.32 -18.04
N MET A 121 16.83 -28.15 -17.66
CA MET A 121 17.33 -27.16 -18.64
C MET A 121 18.75 -27.40 -19.18
N TRP A 122 19.53 -28.32 -18.60
CA TRP A 122 20.95 -28.52 -18.97
C TRP A 122 21.26 -29.88 -19.60
N LYS A 123 20.29 -30.46 -20.31
CA LYS A 123 20.48 -31.75 -20.99
C LYS A 123 20.12 -31.69 -22.49
N LYS A 124 20.93 -30.98 -23.27
CA LYS A 124 21.53 -31.49 -24.52
C LYS A 124 22.52 -30.51 -25.12
#